data_AF-A0A0N1LUG8-F1
#
_entry.id   AF-A0A0N1LUG8-F1
#
_cell.length_a   1.000
_cell.length_b   1.000
_cell.length_c   1.000
_cell.angle_alpha   90.00
_cell.angle_beta   90.00
_cell.angle_gamma   90.00
#
_symmetry.space_group_name_H-M   'P 1'
#
loop_
_entity.id
_entity.type
_entity.pdbx_description
1 polymer ?
#
loop_
_entity_poly.entity_id
_entity_poly.type
_entity_poly.pdbx_seq_one_letter_code
_entity_poly.pdbx_strand_id
1 'polypeptide(L)'
;MNQRHQSAGLSATLHHNIDALREKRRQEHLAMGLEEKVAAAITSFTGSMRFVYLHLLIYGSWIVFNVLPGLPHFDPSFVMLAMVASVEAIFLSTFVLISQNRAMKATDKRDDLDLHINLLAEHELTTLIRLVNAIAEKLEVALADRNGDLAEVTKDVAPEAVMREIEK
;
A
#
# COMPACT_ATOMS: atom_id res chain seq x y z
N MET A 1 -19.98 37.21 12.26
CA MET A 1 -20.78 36.03 12.66
C MET A 1 -20.77 34.88 11.61
N ASN A 2 -19.85 34.84 10.64
CA ASN A 2 -19.96 33.96 9.46
C ASN A 2 -19.06 32.70 9.43
N GLN A 3 -18.25 32.45 10.46
CA GLN A 3 -17.26 31.35 10.45
C GLN A 3 -17.78 29.99 10.98
N ARG A 4 -18.94 29.95 11.66
CA ARG A 4 -19.50 28.71 12.22
C ARG A 4 -20.26 27.84 11.20
N HIS A 5 -20.70 28.40 10.07
CA HIS A 5 -21.44 27.63 9.05
C HIS A 5 -20.54 26.91 8.03
N GLN A 6 -19.34 27.42 7.72
CA GLN A 6 -18.42 26.77 6.77
C GLN A 6 -17.72 25.53 7.35
N SER A 7 -17.43 25.52 8.65
CA SER A 7 -16.85 24.37 9.36
C SER A 7 -17.82 23.19 9.47
N ALA A 8 -19.13 23.47 9.62
CA ALA A 8 -20.16 22.45 9.62
C ALA A 8 -20.35 21.80 8.24
N GLY A 9 -20.27 22.57 7.16
CA GLY A 9 -20.38 22.06 5.79
C GLY A 9 -19.18 21.22 5.34
N LEU A 10 -17.95 21.66 5.65
CA LEU A 10 -16.73 20.90 5.35
C LEU A 10 -16.72 19.55 6.09
N SER A 11 -17.15 19.54 7.35
CA SER A 11 -17.30 18.31 8.13
C SER A 11 -18.34 17.36 7.51
N ALA A 12 -19.49 17.86 7.07
CA ALA A 12 -20.52 17.04 6.43
C ALA A 12 -20.03 16.38 5.12
N THR A 13 -19.33 17.12 4.27
CA THR A 13 -18.74 16.57 3.02
C THR A 13 -17.61 15.58 3.32
N LEU A 14 -16.78 15.86 4.32
CA LEU A 14 -15.71 14.94 4.74
C LEU A 14 -16.31 13.62 5.26
N HIS A 15 -17.35 13.68 6.10
CA HIS A 15 -18.03 12.50 6.63
C HIS A 15 -18.67 11.69 5.50
N HIS A 16 -19.36 12.34 4.56
CA HIS A 16 -19.93 11.66 3.39
C HIS A 16 -18.86 10.95 2.55
N ASN A 17 -17.72 11.60 2.29
CA ASN A 17 -16.61 11.00 1.56
C ASN A 17 -15.98 9.82 2.30
N ILE A 18 -15.82 9.93 3.63
CA ILE A 18 -15.32 8.84 4.48
C ILE A 18 -16.29 7.65 4.44
N ASP A 19 -17.58 7.90 4.50
CA ASP A 19 -18.60 6.84 4.48
C ASP A 19 -18.68 6.17 3.10
N ALA A 20 -18.58 6.94 2.01
CA ALA A 20 -18.47 6.39 0.66
C ALA A 20 -17.23 5.49 0.49
N LEU A 21 -16.07 5.92 1.03
CA LEU A 21 -14.84 5.11 1.02
C LEU A 21 -14.93 3.86 1.90
N ARG A 22 -15.61 3.95 3.04
CA ARG A 22 -15.85 2.78 3.91
C ARG A 22 -16.77 1.78 3.22
N GLU A 23 -17.82 2.26 2.56
CA GLU A 23 -18.77 1.40 1.87
C GLU A 23 -18.12 0.69 0.69
N LYS A 24 -17.32 1.40 -0.12
CA LYS A 24 -16.54 0.78 -1.20
C LYS A 24 -15.62 -0.32 -0.69
N ARG A 25 -14.85 -0.05 0.39
CA ARG A 25 -13.99 -1.06 1.02
C ARG A 25 -14.77 -2.25 1.56
N ARG A 26 -15.95 -2.01 2.15
CA ARG A 26 -16.82 -3.08 2.65
C ARG A 26 -17.30 -3.97 1.51
N GLN A 27 -17.71 -3.39 0.39
CA GLN A 27 -18.14 -4.13 -0.79
C GLN A 27 -16.99 -4.95 -1.38
N GLU A 28 -15.79 -4.37 -1.48
CA GLU A 28 -14.58 -5.10 -1.89
C GLU A 28 -14.28 -6.29 -0.96
N HIS A 29 -14.39 -6.10 0.36
CA HIS A 29 -14.21 -7.18 1.34
C HIS A 29 -15.31 -8.26 1.30
N LEU A 30 -16.56 -7.88 1.02
CA LEU A 30 -17.68 -8.82 0.89
C LEU A 30 -17.61 -9.62 -0.41
N ALA A 31 -17.05 -9.02 -1.47
CA ALA A 31 -16.82 -9.67 -2.76
C ALA A 31 -15.62 -10.64 -2.75
N MET A 32 -14.80 -10.65 -1.70
CA MET A 32 -13.67 -11.58 -1.60
C MET A 32 -14.17 -13.03 -1.57
N GLY A 33 -13.68 -13.82 -2.52
CA GLY A 33 -13.95 -15.26 -2.61
C GLY A 33 -13.40 -16.02 -1.40
N LEU A 34 -13.82 -17.29 -1.24
CA LEU A 34 -13.33 -18.15 -0.17
C LEU A 34 -11.81 -18.32 -0.21
N GLU A 35 -11.22 -18.41 -1.40
CA GLU A 35 -9.78 -18.53 -1.61
C GLU A 35 -9.02 -17.29 -1.13
N GLU A 36 -9.54 -16.08 -1.39
CA GLU A 36 -8.95 -14.82 -0.91
C GLU A 36 -9.02 -14.69 0.61
N LYS A 37 -10.11 -15.13 1.23
CA LYS A 37 -10.26 -15.14 2.69
C LYS A 37 -9.26 -16.08 3.34
N VAL A 38 -9.08 -17.28 2.78
CA VAL A 38 -8.08 -18.25 3.26
C VAL A 38 -6.67 -17.71 3.06
N ALA A 39 -6.36 -17.16 1.88
CA ALA A 39 -5.06 -16.56 1.61
C ALA A 39 -4.74 -15.39 2.57
N ALA A 40 -5.71 -14.51 2.84
CA ALA A 40 -5.54 -13.40 3.78
C ALA A 40 -5.32 -13.90 5.23
N ALA A 41 -6.06 -14.92 5.66
CA ALA A 41 -5.87 -15.53 6.97
C ALA A 41 -4.47 -16.14 7.10
N ILE A 42 -4.02 -16.92 6.10
CA ILE A 42 -2.69 -17.53 6.08
C ILE A 42 -1.60 -16.45 6.06
N THR A 43 -1.71 -15.42 5.21
CA THR A 43 -0.80 -14.27 5.21
C THR A 43 -0.65 -13.67 6.60
N SER A 44 -1.77 -13.38 7.27
CA SER A 44 -1.76 -12.75 8.58
C SER A 44 -1.16 -13.64 9.67
N PHE A 45 -1.32 -14.96 9.52
CA PHE A 45 -0.82 -15.94 10.46
C PHE A 45 0.68 -16.15 10.28
N THR A 46 1.14 -16.47 9.07
CA THR A 46 2.55 -16.72 8.73
C THR A 46 3.43 -15.47 8.93
N GLY A 47 2.87 -14.26 8.75
CA GLY A 47 3.57 -13.00 9.02
C GLY A 47 3.66 -12.62 10.51
N SER A 48 3.12 -13.41 11.43
CA SER A 48 3.06 -13.08 12.86
C SER A 48 4.13 -13.77 13.69
N MET A 49 4.59 -13.12 14.77
CA MET A 49 5.56 -13.74 15.69
C MET A 49 4.98 -14.95 16.44
N ARG A 50 3.65 -15.05 16.55
CA ARG A 50 2.96 -16.20 17.15
C ARG A 50 3.23 -17.49 16.38
N PHE A 51 3.31 -17.41 15.05
CA PHE A 51 3.63 -18.54 14.19
C PHE A 51 5.02 -19.10 14.50
N VAL A 52 6.01 -18.22 14.66
CA VAL A 52 7.39 -18.60 15.00
C VAL A 52 7.45 -19.32 16.35
N TYR A 53 6.78 -18.79 17.38
CA TYR A 53 6.74 -19.44 18.69
C TYR A 53 6.03 -20.80 18.65
N LEU A 54 4.95 -20.92 17.87
CA LEU A 54 4.25 -22.19 17.70
C LEU A 54 5.16 -23.24 17.04
N HIS A 55 5.88 -22.89 15.98
CA HIS A 55 6.84 -23.77 15.31
C HIS A 55 7.98 -24.18 16.25
N LEU A 56 8.53 -23.22 16.98
CA LEU A 56 9.60 -23.46 17.95
C LEU A 56 9.13 -24.42 19.05
N LEU A 57 7.89 -24.28 19.52
CA LEU A 57 7.32 -25.18 20.51
C LEU A 57 7.07 -26.57 19.94
N ILE A 58 6.50 -26.68 18.73
CA ILE A 58 6.21 -27.98 18.09
C ILE A 58 7.49 -28.75 17.81
N TYR A 59 8.41 -28.16 17.05
CA TYR A 59 9.67 -28.83 16.70
C TYR A 59 10.59 -28.98 17.91
N GLY A 60 10.62 -27.99 18.81
CA GLY A 60 11.36 -28.08 20.06
C GLY A 60 10.86 -29.22 20.95
N SER A 61 9.54 -29.37 21.09
CA SER A 61 8.94 -30.49 21.82
C SER A 61 9.28 -31.82 21.16
N TRP A 62 9.20 -31.92 19.83
CA TRP A 62 9.57 -33.13 19.08
C TRP A 62 11.02 -33.54 19.35
N ILE A 63 11.95 -32.58 19.31
CA ILE A 63 13.36 -32.82 19.60
C ILE A 63 13.54 -33.28 21.05
N VAL A 64 12.92 -32.59 22.02
CA VAL A 64 13.02 -32.94 23.44
C VAL A 64 12.49 -34.36 23.70
N PHE A 65 11.32 -34.71 23.15
CA PHE A 65 10.74 -36.06 23.27
C PHE A 65 11.65 -37.15 22.68
N ASN A 66 12.36 -36.84 21.60
CA ASN A 66 13.20 -37.80 20.90
C ASN A 66 14.64 -37.91 21.45
N VAL A 67 15.07 -36.97 22.30
CA VAL A 67 16.40 -36.98 22.96
C VAL A 67 16.30 -37.44 24.42
N LEU A 68 15.11 -37.39 25.03
CA LEU A 68 14.93 -37.74 26.44
C LEU A 68 15.21 -39.24 26.71
N PRO A 69 16.17 -39.59 27.59
CA PRO A 69 16.42 -40.99 27.93
C PRO A 69 15.24 -41.56 28.73
N GLY A 70 14.68 -42.68 28.26
CA GLY A 70 13.57 -43.39 28.91
C GLY A 70 12.26 -43.43 28.10
N LEU A 71 12.16 -42.64 27.02
CA LEU A 71 11.06 -42.73 26.04
C LEU A 71 11.50 -43.49 24.78
N PRO A 72 10.59 -44.19 24.08
CA PRO A 72 10.88 -44.76 22.77
C PRO A 72 11.27 -43.63 21.80
N HIS A 73 12.43 -43.73 21.16
CA HIS A 73 12.88 -42.74 20.18
C HIS A 73 12.07 -42.94 18.90
N PHE A 74 11.04 -42.13 18.71
CA PHE A 74 10.11 -42.24 17.59
C PHE A 74 10.73 -41.83 16.24
N ASP A 75 11.68 -40.89 16.24
CA ASP A 75 12.35 -40.39 15.03
C ASP A 75 13.88 -40.25 15.24
N PRO A 76 14.63 -41.34 15.46
CA PRO A 76 16.04 -41.28 15.91
C PRO A 76 16.99 -40.52 15.00
N SER A 77 16.69 -40.46 13.69
CA SER A 77 17.48 -39.75 12.68
C SER A 77 16.92 -38.37 12.32
N PHE A 78 15.79 -37.96 12.92
CA PHE A 78 15.06 -36.73 12.60
C PHE A 78 14.59 -36.62 11.14
N VAL A 79 14.54 -37.74 10.41
CA VAL A 79 14.18 -37.76 8.99
C VAL A 79 12.69 -37.48 8.81
N MET A 80 11.82 -37.95 9.71
CA MET A 80 10.39 -37.62 9.61
C MET A 80 10.15 -36.12 9.85
N LEU A 81 10.77 -35.55 10.89
CA LEU A 81 10.69 -34.12 11.15
C LEU A 81 11.18 -33.30 9.95
N ALA A 82 12.33 -33.67 9.37
CA ALA A 82 12.89 -32.99 8.22
C ALA A 82 11.98 -33.06 6.98
N MET A 83 11.37 -34.22 6.71
CA MET A 83 10.43 -34.39 5.59
C MET A 83 9.17 -33.53 5.76
N VAL A 84 8.56 -33.55 6.95
CA VAL A 84 7.36 -32.74 7.23
C VAL A 84 7.67 -31.25 7.16
N ALA A 85 8.76 -30.80 7.78
CA ALA A 85 9.20 -29.40 7.73
C ALA A 85 9.50 -28.93 6.29
N SER A 86 10.06 -29.80 5.44
CA SER A 86 10.35 -29.47 4.05
C SER A 86 9.07 -29.27 3.23
N VAL A 87 8.08 -30.16 3.38
CA VAL A 87 6.78 -30.02 2.72
C VAL A 87 6.07 -28.75 3.20
N GLU A 88 6.04 -28.53 4.52
CA GLU A 88 5.45 -27.34 5.14
C GLU A 88 6.10 -26.04 4.62
N ALA A 89 7.44 -26.00 4.53
CA ALA A 89 8.18 -24.84 4.02
C ALA A 89 7.82 -24.48 2.57
N ILE A 90 7.59 -25.47 1.69
CA ILE A 90 7.18 -25.22 0.30
C ILE A 90 5.80 -24.55 0.25
N PHE A 91 4.84 -25.06 1.03
CA PHE A 91 3.50 -24.46 1.13
C PHE A 91 3.57 -23.04 1.68
N LEU A 92 4.29 -22.82 2.79
CA LEU A 92 4.46 -21.50 3.38
C LEU A 92 5.10 -20.51 2.41
N SER A 93 6.18 -20.91 1.73
CA SER A 93 6.87 -20.06 0.74
C SER A 93 5.93 -19.65 -0.38
N THR A 94 5.11 -20.58 -0.87
CA THR A 94 4.13 -20.30 -1.93
C THR A 94 3.03 -19.35 -1.44
N PHE A 95 2.51 -19.52 -0.22
CA PHE A 95 1.54 -18.59 0.37
C PHE A 95 2.14 -17.20 0.59
N VAL A 96 3.38 -17.12 1.06
CA VAL A 96 4.12 -15.86 1.20
C VAL A 96 4.28 -15.19 -0.16
N LEU A 97 4.68 -15.93 -1.20
CA LEU A 97 4.84 -15.39 -2.55
C LEU A 97 3.52 -14.88 -3.14
N ILE A 98 2.43 -15.63 -2.99
CA ILE A 98 1.08 -15.18 -3.41
C ILE A 98 0.70 -13.90 -2.68
N SER A 99 0.97 -13.83 -1.37
CA SER A 99 0.71 -12.65 -0.56
C SER A 99 1.53 -11.44 -1.00
N GLN A 100 2.82 -11.64 -1.27
CA GLN A 100 3.74 -10.62 -1.78
C GLN A 100 3.28 -10.12 -3.14
N ASN A 101 2.96 -11.02 -4.07
CA ASN A 101 2.42 -10.67 -5.40
C ASN A 101 1.15 -9.83 -5.29
N ARG A 102 0.24 -10.16 -4.37
CA ARG A 102 -0.98 -9.37 -4.15
C ARG A 102 -0.67 -7.98 -3.57
N ALA A 103 0.25 -7.90 -2.61
CA ALA A 103 0.68 -6.63 -2.02
C ALA A 103 1.37 -5.74 -3.07
N MET A 104 2.25 -6.30 -3.89
CA MET A 104 2.94 -5.58 -4.98
C MET A 104 1.93 -5.01 -5.97
N LYS A 105 0.97 -5.81 -6.46
CA LYS A 105 -0.09 -5.30 -7.37
C LYS A 105 -0.91 -4.15 -6.77
N ALA A 106 -1.16 -4.19 -5.45
CA ALA A 106 -1.87 -3.11 -4.77
C ALA A 106 -1.02 -1.85 -4.62
N THR A 107 0.29 -2.00 -4.40
CA THR A 107 1.26 -0.90 -4.38
C THR A 107 1.40 -0.29 -5.77
N ASP A 108 1.63 -1.08 -6.82
CA ASP A 108 1.78 -0.58 -8.20
C ASP A 108 0.58 0.28 -8.63
N LYS A 109 -0.64 -0.16 -8.29
CA LYS A 109 -1.86 0.60 -8.58
C LYS A 109 -1.94 1.94 -7.82
N ARG A 110 -1.41 1.98 -6.59
CA ARG A 110 -1.35 3.22 -5.80
C ARG A 110 -0.32 4.16 -6.37
N ASP A 111 0.84 3.64 -6.76
CA ASP A 111 1.93 4.42 -7.34
C ASP A 111 1.50 5.06 -8.67
N ASP A 112 0.77 4.34 -9.52
CA ASP A 112 0.17 4.87 -10.76
C ASP A 112 -0.86 5.99 -10.48
N LEU A 113 -1.73 5.80 -9.49
CA LEU A 113 -2.71 6.82 -9.10
C LEU A 113 -2.03 8.06 -8.53
N ASP A 114 -1.02 7.88 -7.68
CA ASP A 114 -0.26 8.98 -7.08
C ASP A 114 0.51 9.77 -8.15
N LEU A 115 1.06 9.09 -9.17
CA LEU A 115 1.64 9.76 -10.35
C LEU A 115 0.59 10.61 -11.09
N HIS A 116 -0.59 10.05 -11.38
CA HIS A 116 -1.66 10.80 -12.05
C HIS A 116 -2.14 12.01 -11.23
N ILE A 117 -2.29 11.86 -9.91
CA ILE A 117 -2.66 12.98 -9.02
C ILE A 117 -1.60 14.07 -9.07
N ASN A 118 -0.31 13.70 -9.02
CA ASN A 118 0.79 14.67 -9.10
C ASN A 118 0.80 15.42 -10.44
N LEU A 119 0.63 14.71 -11.56
CA LEU A 119 0.55 15.33 -12.89
C LEU A 119 -0.65 16.29 -13.01
N LEU A 120 -1.81 15.89 -12.47
CA LEU A 120 -2.99 16.76 -12.43
C LEU A 120 -2.74 18.00 -11.55
N ALA A 121 -2.14 17.82 -10.37
CA ALA A 121 -1.82 18.91 -9.47
C ALA A 121 -0.81 19.89 -10.10
N GLU A 122 0.18 19.40 -10.84
CA GLU A 122 1.14 20.22 -11.59
C GLU A 122 0.44 21.05 -12.67
N HIS A 123 -0.50 20.45 -13.40
CA HIS A 123 -1.31 21.16 -14.40
C HIS A 123 -2.19 22.25 -13.76
N GLU A 124 -2.87 21.94 -12.66
CA GLU A 124 -3.68 22.91 -11.91
C GLU A 124 -2.81 24.03 -11.34
N LEU A 125 -1.63 23.72 -10.81
CA LEU A 125 -0.67 24.71 -10.30
C LEU A 125 -0.21 25.65 -11.41
N THR A 126 0.14 25.12 -12.59
CA THR A 126 0.52 25.92 -13.75
C THR A 126 -0.63 26.84 -14.17
N THR A 127 -1.85 26.33 -14.17
CA THR A 127 -3.06 27.12 -14.46
C THR A 127 -3.26 28.24 -13.43
N LEU A 128 -3.08 27.94 -12.15
CA LEU A 128 -3.15 28.95 -11.09
C LEU A 128 -2.07 30.03 -11.25
N ILE A 129 -0.83 29.65 -11.58
CA ILE A 129 0.26 30.60 -11.84
C ILE A 129 -0.09 31.51 -13.03
N ARG A 130 -0.62 30.95 -14.12
CA ARG A 130 -1.09 31.72 -15.28
C ARG A 130 -2.19 32.72 -14.92
N LEU A 131 -3.17 32.28 -14.12
CA LEU A 131 -4.26 33.15 -13.65
C LEU A 131 -3.74 34.26 -12.74
N VAL A 132 -2.84 33.94 -11.80
CA VAL A 132 -2.23 34.92 -10.89
C VAL A 132 -1.39 35.94 -11.67
N ASN A 133 -0.61 35.51 -12.66
CA ASN A 133 0.15 36.39 -13.54
C ASN A 133 -0.78 37.34 -14.32
N ALA A 134 -1.87 36.83 -14.89
CA ALA A 134 -2.85 37.65 -15.60
C ALA A 134 -3.53 38.70 -14.69
N ILE A 135 -3.78 38.35 -13.42
CA ILE A 135 -4.31 39.29 -12.42
C ILE A 135 -3.26 40.35 -12.06
N ALA A 136 -2.01 39.96 -11.84
CA ALA A 136 -0.94 40.89 -11.49
C ALA A 136 -0.67 41.91 -12.61
N GLU A 137 -0.69 41.47 -13.87
CA GLU A 137 -0.59 42.33 -15.05
C GLU A 137 -1.74 43.35 -15.10
N LYS A 138 -2.98 42.91 -14.82
CA LYS A 138 -4.14 43.81 -14.76
C LYS A 138 -4.09 44.83 -13.63
N LEU A 139 -3.39 44.53 -12.53
CA LEU A 139 -3.25 45.41 -11.38
C LEU A 139 -1.97 46.27 -11.44
N GLU A 140 -1.21 46.19 -12.54
CA GLU A 140 0.11 46.86 -12.70
C GLU A 140 1.08 46.54 -11.55
N VAL A 141 0.91 45.39 -10.90
CA VAL A 141 1.80 44.93 -9.84
C VAL A 141 3.01 44.32 -10.52
N ALA A 142 4.17 44.98 -10.36
CA ALA A 142 5.43 44.39 -10.76
C ALA A 142 5.69 43.13 -9.93
N LEU A 143 5.39 41.96 -10.49
CA LEU A 143 5.89 40.70 -9.98
C LEU A 143 7.40 40.77 -10.12
N ALA A 144 8.09 40.95 -8.99
CA ALA A 144 9.53 40.96 -8.96
C ALA A 144 10.01 39.56 -9.33
N ASP A 145 10.27 39.35 -10.62
CA ASP A 145 11.00 38.21 -11.13
C ASP A 145 12.43 38.30 -10.60
N ARG A 146 12.61 37.87 -9.34
CA ARG A 146 13.89 38.03 -8.65
C ARG A 146 14.96 37.10 -9.21
N ASN A 147 14.62 36.08 -10.01
CA ASN A 147 15.57 35.05 -10.48
C ASN A 147 15.28 34.40 -11.86
N GLY A 148 14.19 34.70 -12.57
CA GLY A 148 13.82 34.01 -13.83
C GLY A 148 12.98 32.73 -13.62
N ASP A 149 12.71 32.36 -12.37
CA ASP A 149 12.04 31.10 -11.99
C ASP A 149 10.59 31.00 -12.52
N LEU A 150 9.88 32.13 -12.66
CA LEU A 150 8.48 32.13 -13.10
C LEU A 150 8.31 31.71 -14.57
N ALA A 151 9.30 32.03 -15.42
CA ALA A 151 9.27 31.66 -16.84
C ALA A 151 9.54 30.16 -17.05
N GLU A 152 10.31 29.54 -16.15
CA GLU A 152 10.60 28.11 -16.17
C GLU A 152 9.41 27.28 -15.67
N VAL A 153 8.76 27.70 -14.57
CA VAL A 153 7.56 27.03 -14.02
C VAL A 153 6.34 27.14 -14.94
N THR A 154 6.26 28.17 -15.81
CA THR A 154 5.11 28.36 -16.72
C THR A 154 5.23 27.55 -18.02
N LYS A 155 6.41 26.96 -18.31
CA LYS A 155 6.54 26.00 -19.40
C LYS A 155 5.72 24.77 -19.04
N ASP A 156 4.62 24.56 -19.74
CA ASP A 156 3.79 23.35 -19.62
C ASP A 156 4.70 22.12 -19.66
N VAL A 157 4.87 21.46 -18.53
CA VAL A 157 5.27 20.06 -18.52
C VAL A 157 4.02 19.31 -18.94
N ALA A 158 3.89 19.09 -20.25
CA ALA A 158 2.79 18.31 -20.79
C ALA A 158 2.81 16.93 -20.10
N PRO A 159 1.77 16.53 -19.35
CA PRO A 159 1.74 15.26 -18.64
C PRO A 159 2.04 14.05 -19.56
N GLU A 160 1.65 14.17 -20.84
CA GLU A 160 1.92 13.15 -21.86
C GLU A 160 3.40 13.06 -22.26
N ALA A 161 4.19 14.11 -22.07
CA ALA A 161 5.64 14.08 -22.29
C ALA A 161 6.36 13.33 -21.16
N VAL A 162 5.90 13.48 -19.91
CA VAL A 162 6.46 12.75 -18.76
C VAL A 162 6.09 11.26 -18.83
N MET A 163 4.83 10.93 -19.14
CA MET A 163 4.42 9.53 -19.33
C MET A 163 5.22 8.82 -20.44
N ARG A 164 5.48 9.48 -21.57
CA ARG A 164 6.28 8.92 -22.67
C ARG A 164 7.75 8.71 -22.36
N GLU A 165 8.31 9.46 -21.40
CA GLU A 165 9.69 9.29 -20.97
C GLU A 165 9.83 8.16 -19.94
N ILE A 166 8.79 7.90 -19.13
CA ILE A 166 8.77 6.77 -18.18
C ILE A 166 8.59 5.42 -18.89
N GLU A 167 7.89 5.38 -20.03
CA GLU A 167 7.69 4.15 -20.84
C GLU A 167 8.90 3.75 -21.71
N LYS A 168 9.99 4.54 -21.69
CA LYS A 168 11.17 4.39 -22.56
C LYS A 168 12.32 3.66 -21.88
#